data_AF-A0A1S0TH56-F1
#
_entry.id   AF-A0A1S0TH56-F1
#
_cell.length_a   1.000
_cell.length_b   1.000
_cell.length_c   1.000
_cell.angle_alpha   90.00
_cell.angle_beta   90.00
_cell.angle_gamma   90.00
#
_symmetry.space_group_name_H-M   'P 1'
#
loop_
_entity.id
_entity.type
_entity.pdbx_description
1 polymer ?
#
loop_
_entity_poly.entity_id
_entity_poly.type
_entity_poly.pdbx_seq_one_letter_code
_entity_poly.pdbx_strand_id
1 'polypeptide(L)' 'MLREHDDMKRKDRHISSFMQNKKKNRYQHVVLYNEGAVIVKAVKKDETDDDYIHATKIKGDFGNYILAQVL' A
#
# COMPACT_ATOMS: atom_id res chain seq x y z
N MET A 1 -20.13 -5.02 -18.25
CA MET A 1 -19.22 -4.77 -19.39
C MET A 1 -18.17 -3.69 -19.10
N LEU A 2 -18.44 -2.37 -19.15
CA LEU A 2 -17.39 -1.34 -18.95
C LEU A 2 -16.85 -1.28 -17.50
N ARG A 3 -17.74 -1.28 -16.50
CA ARG A 3 -17.38 -1.25 -15.07
C ARG A 3 -16.52 -2.45 -14.65
N GLU A 4 -16.90 -3.66 -15.07
CA GLU A 4 -16.16 -4.89 -14.75
C GLU A 4 -14.76 -4.89 -15.38
N HIS A 5 -14.63 -4.34 -16.59
CA HIS A 5 -13.34 -4.19 -17.26
C HIS A 5 -12.43 -3.18 -16.56
N ASP A 6 -12.97 -2.07 -16.05
CA ASP A 6 -12.21 -1.09 -15.27
C ASP A 6 -11.82 -1.59 -13.88
N ASP A 7 -12.67 -2.42 -13.25
CA ASP A 7 -12.39 -3.04 -11.95
C ASP A 7 -11.33 -4.15 -12.05
N MET A 8 -11.31 -4.94 -13.14
CA MET A 8 -10.20 -5.86 -13.43
C MET A 8 -8.88 -5.10 -13.58
N LYS A 9 -8.88 -4.03 -14.37
CA LYS A 9 -7.70 -3.16 -14.54
C LYS A 9 -7.27 -2.44 -13.26
N ARG A 10 -8.10 -2.34 -12.23
CA ARG A 10 -7.73 -1.81 -10.92
C ARG A 10 -7.03 -2.83 -10.05
N LYS A 11 -7.40 -4.11 -10.13
CA LYS A 11 -6.74 -5.20 -9.41
C LYS A 11 -5.37 -5.54 -10.00
N ASP A 12 -5.21 -5.42 -11.31
CA ASP A 12 -3.92 -5.65 -12.00
C ASP A 12 -2.92 -4.50 -11.84
N ARG A 13 -3.30 -3.41 -11.16
CA ARG A 13 -2.37 -2.31 -10.89
C ARG A 13 -1.56 -2.66 -9.65
N HIS A 14 -0.27 -2.91 -9.87
CA HIS A 14 0.77 -3.05 -8.85
C HIS A 14 0.86 -1.88 -7.85
N ILE A 15 0.07 -0.81 -7.99
CA ILE A 15 0.09 0.39 -7.14
C ILE A 15 -1.34 0.82 -6.70
N SER A 16 -2.31 -0.08 -6.79
CA SER A 16 -3.72 0.25 -6.52
C SER A 16 -3.95 0.77 -5.10
N SER A 17 -3.30 0.20 -4.09
CA SER A 17 -3.41 0.64 -2.69
C SER A 17 -2.83 2.04 -2.50
N PHE A 18 -1.69 2.34 -3.15
CA PHE A 18 -1.10 3.69 -3.16
C PHE A 18 -2.06 4.73 -3.75
N MET A 19 -2.72 4.38 -4.87
CA MET A 19 -3.66 5.29 -5.55
C MET A 19 -4.96 5.54 -4.78
N GLN A 20 -5.38 4.60 -3.93
CA GLN A 20 -6.56 4.74 -3.07
C GLN A 20 -6.27 5.54 -1.79
N ASN A 21 -5.03 5.53 -1.31
CA ASN A 21 -4.62 6.14 -0.04
C ASN A 21 -3.80 7.43 -0.18
N LYS A 22 -4.11 8.27 -1.17
CA LYS A 22 -3.32 9.48 -1.52
C LYS A 22 -3.00 10.39 -0.33
N LYS A 23 -3.92 10.54 0.62
CA LYS A 23 -3.75 11.40 1.81
C LYS A 23 -2.69 10.89 2.80
N LYS A 24 -2.39 9.60 2.78
CA LYS A 24 -1.37 8.96 3.63
C LYS A 24 0.00 8.92 2.97
N ASN A 25 0.12 9.40 1.74
CA ASN A 25 1.38 9.42 0.99
C ASN A 25 1.97 10.83 1.06
N ARG A 26 3.13 10.97 1.71
CA ARG A 26 3.82 12.25 1.82
C ARG A 26 4.19 12.82 0.45
N TYR A 27 4.70 11.97 -0.43
CA TYR A 27 5.16 12.35 -1.77
C TYR A 27 4.44 11.52 -2.82
N GLN A 28 3.67 12.16 -3.70
CA GLN A 28 2.91 11.47 -4.75
C GLN A 28 3.80 10.87 -5.85
N HIS A 29 5.04 11.33 -5.96
CA HIS A 29 6.03 10.80 -6.91
C HIS A 29 6.85 9.64 -6.34
N VAL A 30 6.76 9.35 -5.04
CA VAL A 30 7.40 8.19 -4.40
C VAL A 30 6.34 7.09 -4.26
N VAL A 31 6.28 6.22 -5.25
CA VAL A 31 5.23 5.21 -5.39
C VAL A 31 5.50 4.00 -4.51
N LEU A 32 4.45 3.46 -3.87
CA LEU A 32 4.50 2.17 -3.18
C LEU A 32 3.88 1.09 -4.06
N TYR A 33 4.66 0.03 -4.33
CA TYR A 33 4.15 -1.19 -4.95
C TYR A 33 3.37 -2.04 -3.94
N ASN A 34 2.30 -2.67 -4.41
CA ASN A 34 1.51 -3.63 -3.64
C ASN A 34 2.36 -4.85 -3.25
N GLU A 35 3.28 -5.25 -4.12
CA GLU A 35 4.24 -6.31 -3.87
C GLU A 35 5.19 -5.91 -2.73
N GLY A 36 5.17 -6.69 -1.65
CA GLY A 36 6.02 -6.42 -0.50
C GLY A 36 5.52 -5.29 0.40
N ALA A 37 4.39 -4.64 0.09
CA ALA A 37 3.77 -3.66 0.97
C ALA A 37 3.52 -4.24 2.38
N VAL A 38 3.72 -3.40 3.38
CA VAL A 38 3.34 -3.73 4.76
C VAL A 38 1.84 -3.47 4.92
N ILE A 39 1.11 -4.49 5.38
CA ILE A 39 -0.32 -4.40 5.69
C ILE A 39 -0.44 -4.37 7.22
N VAL A 40 -1.02 -3.30 7.76
CA VAL A 40 -1.24 -3.15 9.20
C VAL A 40 -2.61 -3.71 9.58
N LYS A 41 -2.72 -4.25 10.80
CA LYS A 41 -4.01 -4.69 11.36
C LYS A 41 -4.43 -3.70 12.43
N ALA A 42 -5.59 -3.06 12.24
CA ALA A 42 -6.20 -2.25 13.28
C ALA A 42 -6.54 -3.14 14.49
N VAL A 43 -6.12 -2.73 15.69
CA VAL A 43 -6.35 -3.48 16.94
C VAL A 43 -7.68 -3.07 17.61
N LYS A 44 -8.26 -1.93 17.21
CA LYS A 44 -9.54 -1.44 17.71
C LYS A 44 -10.61 -1.51 16.61
N LYS A 45 -11.80 -1.96 16.99
CA LYS A 45 -12.96 -2.22 16.10
C LYS A 45 -13.64 -0.97 15.54
N ASP A 46 -13.28 0.23 16.00
CA ASP A 46 -14.03 1.47 15.71
C ASP A 46 -13.45 2.31 14.56
N GLU A 47 -12.36 1.88 13.93
CA GLU A 47 -11.85 2.53 12.71
C GLU A 47 -12.13 1.64 11.49
N THR A 48 -12.66 2.26 10.44
CA THR A 48 -12.81 1.69 9.09
C THR A 48 -11.54 0.97 8.67
N ASP A 49 -11.64 -0.19 8.03
CA ASP A 49 -10.54 -1.02 7.50
C ASP A 49 -9.37 -0.18 6.94
N ASP A 50 -8.46 0.22 7.83
CA ASP A 50 -7.32 1.07 7.54
C ASP A 50 -6.06 0.24 7.70
N ASP A 51 -5.80 -0.56 6.68
CA ASP A 51 -4.68 -1.49 6.63
C ASP A 51 -3.46 -0.92 5.89
N TYR A 52 -3.53 0.35 5.48
CA TYR A 52 -2.54 0.99 4.61
C TYR A 52 -1.51 1.80 5.38
N ILE A 53 -0.23 1.48 5.16
CA ILE A 53 0.91 2.32 5.51
C ILE A 53 1.87 2.39 4.31
N HIS A 54 2.49 3.56 4.08
CA HIS A 54 3.49 3.70 3.02
C HIS A 54 4.84 3.09 3.46
N ALA A 55 4.92 1.76 3.38
CA ALA A 55 6.09 0.99 3.74
C ALA A 55 6.19 -0.34 2.97
N THR A 56 7.42 -0.77 2.69
CA THR A 56 7.72 -2.04 1.98
C THR A 56 8.72 -2.89 2.76
N LYS A 57 8.57 -4.21 2.66
CA LYS A 57 9.47 -5.20 3.22
C LYS A 57 10.66 -5.41 2.28
N ILE A 58 11.86 -5.25 2.80
CA ILE A 58 13.10 -5.46 2.06
C ILE A 58 13.87 -6.60 2.71
N LYS A 59 14.33 -7.55 1.89
CA LYS A 59 15.28 -8.59 2.31
C LYS A 59 16.68 -8.11 1.96
N GLY A 60 17.59 -8.22 2.91
CA GLY A 60 19.02 -8.01 2.67
C GLY A 60 19.83 -9.14 3.28
N ASP A 61 21.11 -9.18 2.94
CA ASP A 61 22.03 -10.25 3.39
C ASP A 61 22.16 -10.29 4.92
N PHE A 62 21.93 -9.15 5.58
CA PHE A 62 22.05 -8.98 7.03
C PHE A 62 20.70 -8.99 7.78
N GLY A 63 19.59 -9.25 7.08
CA GLY A 63 18.28 -9.39 7.72
C GLY A 63 17.10 -8.88 6.90
N ASN A 64 15.95 -8.80 7.58
CA ASN A 64 14.72 -8.26 7.03
C ASN A 64 14.50 -6.83 7.55
N TYR A 65 14.18 -5.92 6.63
CA TYR A 65 14.01 -4.50 6.90
C TYR A 65 12.63 -4.04 6.46
N ILE A 66 12.19 -2.94 7.06
CA ILE A 66 11.02 -2.18 6.60
C ILE A 66 11.54 -0.82 6.16
N LEU A 67 11.38 -0.52 4.87
CA LEU A 67 11.59 0.83 4.34
C LEU A 67 10.24 1.55 4.39
N ALA A 68 10.18 2.65 5.12
CA ALA A 68 8.97 3.46 5.28
C ALA A 68 9.26 4.93 4.95
N GLN A 69 8.23 5.65 4.49
CA GLN A 69 8.34 7.11 4.35
C GLN A 69 8.56 7.78 5.72
N VAL A 70 9.22 8.94 5.74
CA VAL A 70 9.43 9.74 6.95
C VAL A 70 8.10 10.28 7.49
N LEU A 71 7.95 10.29 8.83
CA LEU A 71 6.79 10.81 9.58
C LEU A 71 6.66 12.32 9.52
#